data_AF-A0A3B6PLX0-F1
#
_entry.id   AF-A0A3B6PLX0-F1
#
_cell.length_a   1.000
_cell.length_b   1.000
_cell.length_c   1.000
_cell.angle_alpha   90.00
_cell.angle_beta   90.00
_cell.angle_gamma   90.00
#
_symmetry.space_group_name_H-M   'P 1'
#
loop_
_entity.id
_entity.type
_entity.pdbx_description
1 polymer ?
#
loop_
_entity_poly.entity_id
_entity_poly.type
_entity_poly.pdbx_seq_one_letter_code
_entity_poly.pdbx_strand_id
1 'polypeptide(L)'
;MWRTIGGMLGTDLCPNNIWQYFSWCYSFLPDGEIFYTFGLAALCWAAWNCRNRTTFEFKKMRSPFDVIYVACGFITYWAGLLMGEDREAMERGAKMLRGNAANMMRICAAPGGVN
;
A
#
# COMPACT_ATOMS: atom_id res chain seq x y z
N MET A 1 1.91 -8.57 2.00
CA MET A 1 1.51 -7.37 1.23
C MET A 1 0.00 -7.36 1.00
N TRP A 2 -0.56 -8.15 0.06
CA TRP A 2 -1.99 -8.08 -0.26
C TRP A 2 -2.91 -8.33 0.95
N ARG A 3 -2.59 -9.32 1.78
CA ARG A 3 -3.32 -9.56 3.05
C ARG A 3 -3.23 -8.40 4.04
N THR A 4 -2.10 -7.68 4.04
CA THR A 4 -1.91 -6.49 4.86
C THR A 4 -2.75 -5.33 4.33
N ILE A 5 -2.80 -5.15 3.01
CA ILE A 5 -3.63 -4.13 2.36
C ILE A 5 -5.11 -4.44 2.58
N GLY A 6 -5.53 -5.70 2.44
CA GLY A 6 -6.89 -6.14 2.77
C GLY A 6 -7.26 -5.78 4.21
N GLY A 7 -6.41 -6.15 5.18
CA GLY A 7 -6.65 -5.78 6.58
C GLY A 7 -6.71 -4.28 6.82
N MET A 8 -5.93 -3.46 6.10
CA MET A 8 -6.02 -1.99 6.16
C MET A 8 -7.32 -1.44 5.59
N LEU A 9 -7.95 -2.15 4.64
CA LEU A 9 -9.24 -1.83 4.05
C LEU A 9 -10.42 -2.49 4.79
N GLY A 10 -10.14 -3.29 5.83
CA GLY A 10 -11.17 -4.02 6.59
C GLY A 10 -11.71 -5.26 5.88
N THR A 11 -10.96 -5.85 4.94
CA THR A 11 -11.32 -7.09 4.23
C THR A 11 -10.29 -8.19 4.44
N ASP A 12 -10.76 -9.42 4.65
CA ASP A 12 -9.89 -10.61 4.74
C ASP A 12 -9.56 -11.23 3.38
N LEU A 13 -10.16 -10.68 2.31
CA LEU A 13 -9.91 -11.14 0.95
C LEU A 13 -8.50 -10.72 0.50
N CYS A 14 -8.00 -11.33 -0.57
CA CYS A 14 -6.76 -10.90 -1.24
C CYS A 14 -7.02 -10.91 -2.75
N PRO A 15 -6.68 -9.83 -3.49
CA PRO A 15 -6.85 -9.83 -4.93
C PRO A 15 -5.93 -10.88 -5.55
N ASN A 16 -6.52 -11.79 -6.32
CA ASN A 16 -5.80 -12.81 -7.09
C ASN A 16 -5.54 -12.41 -8.54
N ASN A 17 -6.13 -11.30 -8.98
CA ASN A 17 -5.91 -10.74 -10.31
C ASN A 17 -6.13 -9.21 -10.30
N ILE A 18 -5.78 -8.58 -11.42
CA ILE A 18 -5.86 -7.13 -11.60
C ILE A 18 -7.32 -6.63 -11.50
N TRP A 19 -8.29 -7.39 -11.99
CA TRP A 19 -9.71 -7.02 -11.91
C TRP A 19 -10.22 -6.94 -10.47
N GLN A 20 -9.81 -7.89 -9.62
CA GLN A 20 -10.15 -7.86 -8.20
C GLN A 20 -9.52 -6.67 -7.48
N TYR A 21 -8.31 -6.27 -7.88
CA TYR A 21 -7.69 -5.04 -7.38
C TYR A 21 -8.53 -3.80 -7.76
N PHE A 22 -8.94 -3.66 -9.02
CA PHE A 22 -9.76 -2.52 -9.44
C PHE A 22 -11.15 -2.52 -8.78
N SER A 23 -11.75 -3.69 -8.58
CA SER A 23 -13.01 -3.82 -7.84
C SER A 23 -12.87 -3.35 -6.39
N TRP A 24 -11.76 -3.68 -5.72
CA TRP A 24 -11.46 -3.15 -4.39
C TRP A 24 -11.28 -1.65 -4.40
N CYS A 25 -10.51 -1.11 -5.33
CA CYS A 25 -10.33 0.33 -5.46
C CYS A 25 -11.67 1.04 -5.62
N TYR A 26 -12.55 0.53 -6.49
CA TYR A 26 -13.88 1.08 -6.68
C TYR A 26 -14.76 1.02 -5.42
N SER A 27 -14.61 -0.04 -4.62
CA SER A 27 -15.41 -0.23 -3.40
C SER A 27 -14.91 0.59 -2.21
N PHE A 28 -13.59 0.74 -2.06
CA PHE A 28 -12.96 1.33 -0.87
C PHE A 28 -12.39 2.74 -1.08
N LEU A 29 -12.19 3.16 -2.33
CA LEU A 29 -11.66 4.48 -2.70
C LEU A 29 -12.57 5.15 -3.75
N PRO A 30 -13.85 5.42 -3.42
CA PRO A 30 -14.76 6.11 -4.33
C PRO A 30 -14.15 7.43 -4.81
N ASP A 31 -14.42 7.80 -6.07
CA ASP A 31 -13.90 8.99 -6.74
C ASP A 31 -12.37 9.03 -6.97
N GLY A 32 -11.67 7.92 -6.70
CA GLY A 32 -10.21 7.80 -6.87
C GLY A 32 -9.77 7.20 -8.20
N GLU A 33 -10.66 7.06 -9.18
CA GLU A 33 -10.46 6.25 -10.39
C GLU A 33 -9.21 6.61 -11.20
N ILE A 34 -8.89 7.89 -11.30
CA ILE A 34 -7.68 8.39 -11.96
C ILE A 34 -6.39 7.91 -11.27
N PHE A 35 -6.45 7.56 -9.98
CA PHE A 35 -5.32 7.14 -9.16
C PHE A 35 -5.16 5.62 -9.03
N TYR A 36 -6.15 4.81 -9.45
CA TYR A 36 -6.12 3.36 -9.22
C TYR A 36 -4.91 2.69 -9.89
N THR A 37 -4.62 3.10 -11.13
CA THR A 37 -3.47 2.61 -11.89
C THR A 37 -2.15 3.06 -11.27
N PHE A 38 -2.07 4.29 -10.74
CA PHE A 38 -0.91 4.75 -9.98
C PHE A 38 -0.71 3.92 -8.71
N GLY A 39 -1.76 3.64 -7.95
CA GLY A 39 -1.68 2.76 -6.78
C GLY A 39 -1.16 1.37 -7.13
N LEU A 40 -1.66 0.78 -8.23
CA LEU A 40 -1.26 -0.55 -8.68
C LEU A 40 0.22 -0.58 -9.08
N ALA A 41 0.63 0.40 -9.89
CA ALA A 41 2.00 0.53 -10.33
C ALA A 41 2.97 0.70 -9.14
N ALA A 42 2.63 1.54 -8.17
CA ALA A 42 3.44 1.75 -6.97
C ALA A 42 3.58 0.46 -6.14
N LEU A 43 2.49 -0.29 -5.95
CA LEU A 43 2.49 -1.56 -5.22
C LEU A 43 3.31 -2.65 -5.94
N CYS A 44 3.11 -2.80 -7.25
CA CYS A 44 3.87 -3.74 -8.07
C CYS A 44 5.37 -3.39 -8.05
N TRP A 45 5.71 -2.12 -8.19
CA TRP A 45 7.09 -1.65 -8.19
C TRP A 45 7.75 -1.85 -6.82
N ALA A 46 7.04 -1.56 -5.73
CA ALA A 46 7.50 -1.82 -4.38
C ALA A 46 7.76 -3.32 -4.14
N ALA A 47 6.83 -4.18 -4.53
CA ALA A 47 6.98 -5.63 -4.39
C ALA A 47 8.19 -6.16 -5.17
N TRP A 48 8.38 -5.69 -6.40
CA TRP A 48 9.54 -6.02 -7.23
C TRP A 48 10.85 -5.58 -6.56
N ASN A 49 10.94 -4.32 -6.12
CA ASN A 49 12.15 -3.79 -5.47
C ASN A 49 12.49 -4.56 -4.19
N CYS A 50 11.50 -4.83 -3.34
CA CYS A 50 11.73 -5.59 -2.11
C CYS A 50 12.20 -7.02 -2.39
N ARG A 51 11.65 -7.68 -3.42
CA ARG A 51 12.11 -9.02 -3.85
C ARG A 51 13.54 -8.97 -4.36
N ASN A 52 13.85 -8.05 -5.28
CA ASN A 52 15.19 -7.90 -5.84
C ASN A 52 16.22 -7.60 -4.75
N ARG A 53 15.91 -6.71 -3.81
CA ARG A 53 16.78 -6.39 -2.68
C ARG A 53 17.04 -7.59 -1.78
N THR A 54 16.02 -8.44 -1.58
CA THR A 54 16.17 -9.67 -0.80
C THR A 54 17.05 -10.69 -1.53
N THR A 55 16.87 -10.83 -2.86
CA THR A 55 17.60 -11.82 -3.68
C THR A 55 19.04 -11.40 -3.98
N PHE A 56 19.27 -10.15 -4.37
CA PHE A 56 20.55 -9.68 -4.89
C PHE A 56 21.40 -8.94 -3.84
N GLU A 57 20.78 -8.25 -2.87
CA GLU A 57 21.50 -7.56 -1.81
C GLU A 57 21.49 -8.32 -0.48
N PHE A 58 20.82 -9.47 -0.42
CA PHE A 58 20.62 -10.28 0.79
C PHE A 58 19.99 -9.51 1.97
N LYS A 59 19.30 -8.40 1.69
CA LYS A 59 18.62 -7.57 2.70
C LYS A 59 17.20 -8.08 2.89
N LYS A 60 17.01 -8.97 3.87
CA LYS A 60 15.69 -9.48 4.25
C LYS A 60 14.75 -8.34 4.65
N MET A 61 13.51 -8.42 4.19
CA MET A 61 12.42 -7.60 4.72
C MET A 61 12.20 -7.94 6.19
N ARG A 62 12.09 -6.91 7.04
CA ARG A 62 11.82 -7.08 8.47
C ARG A 62 10.34 -7.29 8.73
N SER A 63 9.50 -6.75 7.84
CA SER A 63 8.06 -6.76 8.02
C SER A 63 7.33 -6.77 6.67
N PRO A 64 6.14 -7.42 6.55
CA PRO A 64 5.31 -7.32 5.35
C PRO A 64 4.85 -5.89 5.05
N PHE A 65 4.88 -5.01 6.06
CA PHE A 65 4.60 -3.58 5.92
C PHE A 65 5.73 -2.80 5.23
N ASP A 66 6.96 -3.32 5.18
CA ASP A 66 8.08 -2.65 4.50
C ASP A 66 7.74 -2.34 3.04
N VAL A 67 7.07 -3.28 2.36
CA VAL A 67 6.61 -3.10 0.98
C VAL A 67 5.60 -1.96 0.87
N ILE A 68 4.74 -1.79 1.87
CA ILE A 68 3.74 -0.71 1.89
C ILE A 68 4.41 0.65 2.09
N TYR A 69 5.42 0.73 2.95
CA TYR A 69 6.21 1.96 3.10
C TYR A 69 6.97 2.32 1.82
N VAL A 70 7.53 1.34 1.11
CA VAL A 70 8.15 1.58 -0.20
C VAL A 70 7.11 2.10 -1.21
N ALA A 71 5.91 1.49 -1.25
CA ALA A 71 4.83 1.96 -2.11
C ALA A 71 4.38 3.39 -1.75
N CYS A 72 4.26 3.73 -0.47
CA CYS A 72 3.97 5.10 -0.02
C CYS A 72 5.03 6.09 -0.51
N GLY A 73 6.31 5.69 -0.54
CA GLY A 73 7.40 6.48 -1.09
C GLY A 73 7.21 6.78 -2.58
N PHE A 74 6.86 5.77 -3.38
CA PHE A 74 6.54 5.96 -4.80
C PHE A 74 5.34 6.86 -5.02
N ILE A 75 4.25 6.66 -4.27
CA ILE A 75 3.04 7.49 -4.40
C ILE A 75 3.36 8.94 -4.03
N THR A 76 4.12 9.18 -2.95
CA THR A 76 4.54 10.54 -2.55
C THR A 76 5.42 11.18 -3.62
N TYR A 77 6.36 10.43 -4.19
CA TYR A 77 7.22 10.91 -5.26
C TYR A 77 6.41 11.27 -6.52
N TRP A 78 5.47 10.40 -6.93
CA TRP A 78 4.61 10.65 -8.08
C TRP A 78 3.60 11.77 -7.86
N ALA A 79 3.14 11.99 -6.62
CA ALA A 79 2.31 13.14 -6.31
C ALA A 79 3.03 14.45 -6.64
N GLY A 80 4.34 14.54 -6.37
CA GLY A 80 5.17 15.69 -6.76
C GLY A 80 5.28 15.93 -8.27
N LEU A 81 4.91 14.95 -9.11
CA LEU A 81 4.84 15.09 -10.57
C LEU A 81 3.48 15.59 -11.05
N LEU A 82 2.46 15.62 -10.18
CA LEU A 82 1.13 16.12 -10.47
C LEU A 82 1.01 17.62 -10.10
N MET A 83 -0.06 18.25 -10.56
CA MET A 83 -0.35 19.67 -10.28
C MET A 83 -1.73 19.83 -9.64
N GLY A 84 -1.93 20.96 -8.95
CA GLY A 84 -3.23 21.34 -8.40
C GLY A 84 -3.84 20.30 -7.47
N GLU A 85 -5.13 20.07 -7.63
CA GLU A 85 -5.94 19.19 -6.76
C GLU A 85 -5.49 17.73 -6.81
N ASP A 86 -4.98 17.25 -7.95
CA ASP A 86 -4.54 15.86 -8.10
C ASP A 86 -3.30 15.55 -7.26
N ARG A 87 -2.35 16.50 -7.19
CA ARG A 87 -1.19 16.39 -6.30
C ARG A 87 -1.65 16.26 -4.86
N GLU A 88 -2.52 17.15 -4.41
CA GLU A 88 -2.98 17.15 -3.03
C GLU A 88 -3.77 15.89 -2.69
N ALA A 89 -4.61 15.41 -3.61
CA ALA A 89 -5.36 14.16 -3.45
C ALA A 89 -4.41 12.96 -3.30
N MET A 90 -3.38 12.88 -4.13
CA MET A 90 -2.41 11.80 -4.10
C MET A 90 -1.52 11.85 -2.84
N GLU A 91 -1.10 13.04 -2.39
CA GLU A 91 -0.37 13.22 -1.12
C GLU A 91 -1.22 12.84 0.09
N ARG A 92 -2.50 13.24 0.11
CA ARG A 92 -3.45 12.82 1.16
C ARG A 92 -3.59 11.31 1.18
N GLY A 93 -3.76 10.68 0.02
CA GLY A 93 -3.83 9.22 -0.11
C GLY A 93 -2.58 8.51 0.40
N ALA A 94 -1.39 9.00 0.06
CA ALA A 94 -0.12 8.46 0.56
C ALA A 94 -0.01 8.55 2.08
N LYS A 95 -0.41 9.70 2.66
CA LYS A 95 -0.40 9.92 4.11
C LYS A 95 -1.39 9.00 4.83
N MET A 96 -2.59 8.81 4.30
CA MET A 96 -3.59 7.89 4.83
C MET A 96 -3.09 6.44 4.78
N LEU A 97 -2.55 6.00 3.64
CA LEU A 97 -2.01 4.65 3.50
C LEU A 97 -0.90 4.38 4.52
N ARG A 98 0.04 5.33 4.67
CA ARG A 98 1.12 5.24 5.65
C ARG A 98 0.61 5.22 7.09
N GLY A 99 -0.39 6.04 7.41
CA GLY A 99 -1.03 6.08 8.73
C GLY A 99 -1.71 4.76 9.07
N ASN A 100 -2.51 4.22 8.15
CA ASN A 100 -3.20 2.93 8.32
C ASN A 100 -2.20 1.79 8.46
N ALA A 101 -1.11 1.79 7.70
CA ALA A 101 -0.05 0.79 7.81
C ALA A 101 0.63 0.84 9.18
N ALA A 102 0.92 2.04 9.68
CA ALA A 102 1.51 2.23 11.01
C ALA A 102 0.56 1.76 12.13
N ASN A 103 -0.73 2.07 12.02
CA ASN A 103 -1.74 1.62 12.99
C ASN A 103 -1.86 0.10 13.01
N MET A 104 -1.99 -0.53 11.84
CA MET A 104 -2.09 -1.98 11.75
C MET A 104 -0.80 -2.67 12.22
N MET A 105 0.37 -2.11 11.91
CA MET A 105 1.64 -2.61 12.44
C MET A 105 1.68 -2.58 13.98
N ARG A 106 1.16 -1.53 14.63
CA ARG A 106 1.06 -1.46 16.09
C ARG A 106 0.12 -2.54 16.65
N ILE A 107 -1.04 -2.74 16.02
CA ILE A 107 -2.00 -3.79 16.42
C ILE A 107 -1.36 -5.17 16.32
N CYS A 108 -0.66 -5.46 15.21
CA CYS A 108 0.03 -6.74 15.01
C CYS A 108 1.25 -6.93 15.93
N ALA A 109 1.82 -5.85 16.47
CA ALA A 109 2.96 -5.89 17.39
C ALA A 109 2.55 -5.95 18.87
N ALA A 110 1.27 -5.69 19.20
CA ALA A 110 0.76 -5.87 20.55
C ALA A 110 0.78 -7.37 20.90
N PRO A 111 1.31 -7.78 22.06
CA PRO A 111 1.21 -9.17 22.49
C PRO A 111 -0.27 -9.53 22.59
N GLY A 112 -0.65 -10.65 21.95
CA GLY A 112 -2.04 -11.10 21.91
C GLY A 112 -2.62 -11.11 23.32
N GLY A 113 -3.78 -10.47 23.47
CA GLY A 113 -4.53 -10.51 24.72
C GLY A 113 -4.74 -11.97 25.11
N VAL A 114 -4.16 -12.35 26.25
CA VAL A 114 -4.50 -13.56 26.97
C VAL A 114 -5.95 -13.40 27.41
N ASN A 115 -6.86 -14.10 26.74
CA ASN A 115 -8.17 -14.44 27.26
C ASN A 115 -8.29 -15.97 27.23
#